data_AF-A0A2V7YQP3-F1
#
_entry.id   AF-A0A2V7YQP3-F1
#
_cell.length_a   1.000
_cell.length_b   1.000
_cell.length_c   1.000
_cell.angle_alpha   90.00
_cell.angle_beta   90.00
_cell.angle_gamma   90.00
#
_symmetry.space_group_name_H-M   'P 1'
#
loop_
_entity.id
_entity.type
_entity.pdbx_description
1 polymer ?
#
loop_
_entity_poly.entity_id
_entity_poly.type
_entity_poly.pdbx_seq_one_letter_code
_entity_poly.pdbx_strand_id
1 'polypeptide(L)'
;MVPHSERKDPFRNTRARRSRRGPSLPKRGPSGRAARRQSCYRCEPHHVQIAAKWRKESRPRLVYSRPNPMKFRFLWPRSIADAELGAVIDRYLNRIKHFYPVEVKEITAERGRQGTDDASIMRAQSARLMAAIPESGYTVVLDERGRPMDSLKFAKWLERLTIEQPHGVTFVLGGDVGLAESVRKRADLLLSLSAMTLPHQLARVMLLEQIYRACTLMRNISYHK
;
A
#
# COMPACT_ATOMS: atom_id res chain seq x y z
N MET A 1 -32.32 -15.37 -53.57
CA MET A 1 -30.97 -15.46 -54.17
C MET A 1 -30.03 -14.57 -53.36
N VAL A 2 -29.17 -15.17 -52.53
CA VAL A 2 -28.01 -14.55 -51.88
C VAL A 2 -26.77 -14.93 -52.72
N PRO A 3 -25.63 -14.20 -52.68
CA PRO A 3 -24.62 -14.45 -51.62
C PRO A 3 -23.90 -13.15 -51.17
N HIS A 4 -23.81 -12.78 -49.88
CA HIS A 4 -22.82 -13.23 -48.87
C HIS A 4 -21.42 -13.52 -49.41
N SER A 5 -20.47 -12.60 -49.18
CA SER A 5 -19.04 -12.87 -49.30
C SER A 5 -18.36 -12.69 -47.93
N GLU A 6 -17.96 -13.83 -47.37
CA GLU A 6 -17.11 -13.98 -46.20
C GLU A 6 -15.65 -13.63 -46.56
N ARG A 7 -14.93 -12.92 -45.67
CA ARG A 7 -13.46 -12.92 -45.66
C ARG A 7 -12.92 -13.24 -44.27
N LYS A 8 -12.67 -14.55 -44.13
CA LYS A 8 -11.63 -15.30 -43.41
C LYS A 8 -10.75 -14.57 -42.38
N ASP A 9 -10.89 -15.07 -41.17
CA ASP A 9 -10.02 -14.98 -39.99
C ASP A 9 -8.73 -15.83 -40.19
N PRO A 10 -7.51 -15.26 -40.11
CA PRO A 10 -6.27 -16.02 -40.17
C PRO A 10 -5.76 -16.32 -38.75
N PHE A 11 -5.25 -17.54 -38.55
CA PHE A 11 -4.60 -18.04 -37.33
C PHE A 11 -5.47 -18.78 -36.31
N ARG A 12 -6.09 -19.88 -36.78
CA ARG A 12 -6.37 -21.04 -35.94
C ARG A 12 -5.68 -22.30 -36.47
N ASN A 13 -4.82 -22.84 -35.59
CA ASN A 13 -4.51 -24.25 -35.37
C ASN A 13 -3.40 -24.92 -36.21
N THR A 14 -2.35 -25.38 -35.51
CA THR A 14 -1.75 -26.70 -35.76
C THR A 14 -1.37 -27.36 -34.43
N ARG A 15 -2.20 -28.33 -34.03
CA ARG A 15 -1.80 -29.42 -33.11
C ARG A 15 -0.86 -30.36 -33.85
N ALA A 16 0.28 -30.66 -33.27
CA ALA A 16 1.06 -31.86 -33.59
C ALA A 16 1.32 -32.66 -32.30
N ARG A 17 0.89 -33.92 -32.31
CA ARG A 17 1.10 -34.95 -31.29
C ARG A 17 2.45 -35.66 -31.50
N ARG A 18 2.86 -36.39 -30.45
CA ARG A 18 3.88 -37.47 -30.34
C ARG A 18 5.25 -36.94 -29.83
N SER A 19 5.99 -37.59 -28.93
CA SER A 19 5.87 -38.88 -28.22
C SER A 19 6.95 -38.95 -27.13
N ARG A 20 6.65 -39.69 -26.04
CA ARG A 20 7.51 -40.51 -25.17
C ARG A 20 9.04 -40.31 -25.26
N ARG A 21 9.68 -40.03 -24.11
CA ARG A 21 10.72 -40.86 -23.42
C ARG A 21 11.33 -40.03 -22.28
N GLY A 22 11.23 -40.53 -21.04
CA GLY A 22 12.07 -40.06 -19.93
C GLY A 22 13.46 -40.70 -19.98
N PRO A 23 14.40 -40.24 -19.14
CA PRO A 23 15.05 -41.20 -18.25
C PRO A 23 15.30 -40.69 -16.81
N SER A 24 14.92 -41.56 -15.87
CA SER A 24 15.60 -41.96 -14.63
C SER A 24 16.41 -40.95 -13.78
N LEU A 25 15.94 -40.78 -12.54
CA LEU A 25 16.73 -40.46 -11.35
C LEU A 25 17.76 -41.58 -11.02
N PRO A 26 18.96 -41.26 -10.51
CA PRO A 26 19.77 -42.25 -9.81
C PRO A 26 19.40 -42.30 -8.32
N LYS A 27 19.02 -43.50 -7.87
CA LYS A 27 19.01 -43.89 -6.46
C LYS A 27 20.46 -44.14 -5.99
N ARG A 28 20.82 -43.67 -4.79
CA ARG A 28 21.91 -44.23 -3.98
C ARG A 28 21.46 -44.35 -2.52
N GLY A 29 21.50 -45.58 -2.02
CA GLY A 29 21.81 -45.91 -0.62
C GLY A 29 22.80 -47.09 -0.67
N PRO A 30 23.05 -47.83 0.42
CA PRO A 30 23.15 -47.45 1.84
C PRO A 30 24.53 -47.89 2.43
N SER A 31 24.73 -47.64 3.73
CA SER A 31 25.66 -48.34 4.66
C SER A 31 27.18 -48.14 4.46
N GLY A 32 28.03 -48.04 5.48
CA GLY A 32 27.87 -48.18 6.92
C GLY A 32 29.21 -47.98 7.66
N ARG A 33 29.12 -47.90 9.02
CA ARG A 33 30.04 -48.39 10.10
C ARG A 33 31.56 -48.08 9.98
N ALA A 34 32.35 -47.78 11.00
CA ALA A 34 32.28 -47.79 12.46
C ALA A 34 33.50 -46.97 12.99
N ALA A 35 33.33 -46.22 14.08
CA ALA A 35 33.98 -46.41 15.40
C ALA A 35 35.46 -45.99 15.58
N ARG A 36 35.65 -45.04 16.51
CA ARG A 36 36.60 -44.99 17.65
C ARG A 36 36.35 -43.65 18.38
N ARG A 37 35.71 -43.62 19.57
CA ARG A 37 36.31 -43.64 20.94
C ARG A 37 37.62 -42.82 20.98
N GLN A 38 37.83 -41.80 21.82
CA GLN A 38 37.50 -41.66 23.23
C GLN A 38 37.93 -40.25 23.73
N SER A 39 37.21 -39.70 24.71
CA SER A 39 37.71 -38.91 25.87
C SER A 39 36.57 -37.99 26.34
N CYS A 40 35.65 -38.47 27.18
CA CYS A 40 35.76 -38.41 28.64
C CYS A 40 36.03 -36.99 29.15
N TYR A 41 34.97 -36.21 29.38
CA TYR A 41 34.97 -35.25 30.48
C TYR A 41 33.94 -35.68 31.52
N ARG A 42 34.50 -35.93 32.70
CA ARG A 42 33.91 -36.39 33.93
C ARG A 42 33.07 -35.25 34.53
N CYS A 43 31.78 -35.50 34.74
CA CYS A 43 30.94 -34.76 35.66
C CYS A 43 31.23 -35.24 37.09
N GLU A 44 31.48 -34.32 38.02
CA GLU A 44 31.12 -34.43 39.45
C GLU A 44 31.37 -33.08 40.17
N PRO A 45 30.81 -32.84 41.36
CA PRO A 45 29.94 -31.69 41.59
C PRO A 45 30.55 -30.67 42.54
N HIS A 46 30.46 -29.37 42.21
CA HIS A 46 30.75 -28.32 43.18
C HIS A 46 29.49 -27.92 43.93
N HIS A 47 29.54 -28.27 45.21
CA HIS A 47 28.60 -28.02 46.27
C HIS A 47 28.21 -26.53 46.37
N VAL A 48 26.92 -26.34 46.60
CA VAL A 48 26.20 -25.12 46.94
C VAL A 48 26.86 -24.37 48.10
N GLN A 49 27.08 -23.05 47.92
CA GLN A 49 26.70 -22.01 48.89
C GLN A 49 26.52 -20.67 48.14
N ILE A 50 25.30 -20.39 47.66
CA ILE A 50 24.89 -19.01 47.37
C ILE A 50 23.96 -18.60 48.51
N ALA A 51 24.54 -18.05 49.56
CA ALA A 51 23.83 -17.29 50.56
C ALA A 51 24.05 -15.79 50.31
N ALA A 52 22.95 -15.05 50.36
CA ALA A 52 22.86 -13.61 50.57
C ALA A 52 23.36 -12.68 49.46
N LYS A 53 22.41 -12.05 48.76
CA LYS A 53 21.86 -10.72 49.13
C LYS A 53 21.35 -10.05 47.85
N TRP A 54 20.11 -10.37 47.47
CA TRP A 54 19.41 -9.68 46.39
C TRP A 54 19.13 -8.25 46.84
N ARG A 55 20.05 -7.33 46.51
CA ARG A 55 19.83 -5.89 46.65
C ARG A 55 18.84 -5.50 45.55
N LYS A 56 17.71 -4.89 45.94
CA LYS A 56 16.70 -4.30 45.05
C LYS A 56 17.35 -3.16 44.24
N GLU A 57 18.08 -3.51 43.19
CA GLU A 57 18.50 -2.55 42.18
C GLU A 57 17.49 -2.58 41.04
N SER A 58 16.80 -1.46 40.90
CA SER A 58 15.81 -1.16 39.88
C SER A 58 16.39 -1.46 38.50
N ARG A 59 15.95 -2.57 37.89
CA ARG A 59 16.19 -2.82 36.47
C ARG A 59 15.67 -1.61 35.68
N PRO A 60 16.50 -0.91 34.89
CA PRO A 60 15.99 0.16 34.04
C PRO A 60 14.94 -0.46 33.11
N ARG A 61 13.70 0.05 33.18
CA ARG A 61 12.68 -0.27 32.17
C ARG A 61 13.26 0.21 30.85
N LEU A 62 13.67 -0.72 29.99
CA LEU A 62 13.83 -0.44 28.57
C LEU A 62 12.45 0.04 28.08
N VAL A 63 12.26 1.36 27.98
CA VAL A 63 11.08 1.92 27.34
C VAL A 63 11.31 1.72 25.85
N TYR A 64 10.95 0.53 25.36
CA TYR A 64 10.79 0.35 23.93
C TYR A 64 9.59 1.21 23.55
N SER A 65 9.84 2.45 23.08
CA SER A 65 8.82 3.24 22.42
C SER A 65 8.33 2.39 21.25
N ARG A 66 7.12 1.84 21.35
CA ARG A 66 6.53 1.07 20.26
C ARG A 66 6.61 1.97 19.02
N PRO A 67 7.24 1.52 17.91
CA PRO A 67 7.23 2.32 16.70
C PRO A 67 5.77 2.62 16.38
N ASN A 68 5.48 3.91 16.12
CA ASN A 68 4.13 4.32 15.79
C ASN A 68 3.65 3.45 14.61
N PRO A 69 2.47 2.81 14.71
CA PRO A 69 1.98 2.01 13.61
C PRO A 69 1.85 2.90 12.38
N MET A 70 2.33 2.41 11.24
CA MET A 70 2.19 3.08 9.95
C MET A 70 0.72 3.44 9.73
N LYS A 71 0.46 4.69 9.34
CA LYS A 71 -0.89 5.21 9.13
C LYS A 71 -1.08 5.74 7.72
N PHE A 72 -2.31 5.62 7.23
CA PHE A 72 -2.75 6.28 6.01
C PHE A 72 -3.32 7.65 6.34
N ARG A 73 -2.80 8.68 5.70
CA ARG A 73 -3.35 10.03 5.76
C ARG A 73 -3.96 10.40 4.43
N PHE A 74 -5.10 11.04 4.48
CA PHE A 74 -5.79 11.58 3.33
C PHE A 74 -5.90 13.09 3.48
N LEU A 75 -5.43 13.81 2.47
CA LEU A 75 -5.41 15.25 2.43
C LEU A 75 -6.11 15.75 1.17
N TRP A 76 -7.22 16.46 1.33
CA TRP A 76 -7.96 17.00 0.20
C TRP A 76 -8.77 18.23 0.59
N PRO A 77 -9.19 19.05 -0.38
CA PRO A 77 -10.12 20.14 -0.11
C PRO A 77 -11.47 19.64 0.40
N ARG A 78 -12.13 20.39 1.28
CA ARG A 78 -13.51 20.09 1.67
C ARG A 78 -14.41 20.19 0.43
N SER A 79 -15.24 19.18 0.19
CA SER A 79 -16.22 19.16 -0.91
C SER A 79 -17.64 19.23 -0.32
N ILE A 80 -18.52 20.02 -0.91
CA ILE A 80 -19.86 20.32 -0.35
C ILE A 80 -20.98 19.53 -1.05
N ALA A 81 -20.71 18.84 -2.16
CA ALA A 81 -21.76 18.67 -3.17
C ALA A 81 -22.54 17.35 -3.19
N ASP A 82 -22.20 16.31 -2.41
CA ASP A 82 -22.89 15.01 -2.58
C ASP A 82 -22.87 14.16 -1.29
N ALA A 83 -24.06 13.93 -0.73
CA ALA A 83 -24.25 13.14 0.49
C ALA A 83 -24.09 11.62 0.24
N GLU A 84 -24.46 11.13 -0.94
CA GLU A 84 -24.32 9.71 -1.29
C GLU A 84 -22.85 9.33 -1.44
N LEU A 85 -22.09 10.14 -2.17
CA LEU A 85 -20.64 9.95 -2.30
C LEU A 85 -19.93 10.12 -0.95
N GLY A 86 -20.39 11.06 -0.11
CA GLY A 86 -19.91 11.18 1.27
C GLY A 86 -20.09 9.90 2.08
N ALA A 87 -21.28 9.29 2.03
CA ALA A 87 -21.55 8.03 2.71
C ALA A 87 -20.71 6.86 2.17
N VAL A 88 -20.40 6.84 0.86
CA VAL A 88 -19.50 5.84 0.27
C VAL A 88 -18.06 6.03 0.74
N ILE A 89 -17.57 7.27 0.79
CA ILE A 89 -16.25 7.62 1.33
C ILE A 89 -16.13 7.13 2.77
N ASP A 90 -17.10 7.46 3.63
CA ASP A 90 -17.10 7.05 5.04
C ASP A 90 -17.12 5.54 5.22
N ARG A 91 -17.89 4.83 4.38
CA ARG A 91 -17.95 3.37 4.37
C ARG A 91 -16.57 2.75 4.12
N TYR A 92 -15.83 3.24 3.12
CA TYR A 92 -14.50 2.72 2.83
C TYR A 92 -13.46 3.15 3.85
N LEU A 93 -13.50 4.39 4.35
CA LEU A 93 -12.64 4.84 5.44
C LEU A 93 -12.79 3.93 6.67
N ASN A 94 -14.02 3.61 7.07
CA ASN A 94 -14.28 2.72 8.20
C ASN A 94 -13.78 1.29 7.94
N ARG A 95 -13.92 0.78 6.71
CA ARG A 95 -13.35 -0.52 6.34
C ARG A 95 -11.82 -0.54 6.40
N ILE A 96 -11.15 0.51 5.91
CA ILE A 96 -9.68 0.61 5.92
C ILE A 96 -9.15 0.73 7.35
N LYS A 97 -9.86 1.42 8.25
CA LYS A 97 -9.49 1.55 9.67
C LYS A 97 -9.32 0.20 10.39
N HIS A 98 -9.96 -0.86 9.92
CA HIS A 98 -9.77 -2.21 10.46
C HIS A 98 -8.42 -2.84 10.11
N PHE A 99 -7.72 -2.30 9.10
CA PHE A 99 -6.39 -2.77 8.67
C PHE A 99 -5.27 -1.86 9.18
N TYR A 100 -5.45 -0.54 9.06
CA TYR A 100 -4.44 0.47 9.42
C TYR A 100 -5.10 1.71 10.03
N PRO A 101 -4.42 2.44 10.94
CA PRO A 101 -4.88 3.74 11.38
C PRO A 101 -5.06 4.71 10.20
N VAL A 102 -6.15 5.47 10.21
CA VAL A 102 -6.49 6.43 9.15
C VAL A 102 -6.67 7.83 9.74
N GLU A 103 -6.08 8.82 9.07
CA GLU A 103 -6.23 10.25 9.35
C GLU A 103 -6.79 10.94 8.11
N VAL A 104 -7.87 11.71 8.25
CA VAL A 104 -8.43 12.50 7.14
C VAL A 104 -8.36 13.97 7.52
N LYS A 105 -7.73 14.77 6.67
CA LYS A 105 -7.62 16.22 6.84
C LYS A 105 -8.25 16.91 5.65
N GLU A 106 -9.36 17.58 5.91
CA GLU A 106 -10.02 18.42 4.92
C GLU A 106 -9.53 19.85 5.02
N ILE A 107 -9.04 20.39 3.91
CA ILE A 107 -8.62 21.78 3.82
C ILE A 107 -9.80 22.63 3.35
N THR A 108 -10.11 23.69 4.07
CA THR A 108 -11.14 24.65 3.64
C THR A 108 -10.77 25.19 2.26
N ALA A 109 -11.63 24.91 1.28
CA ALA A 109 -11.50 25.47 -0.06
C ALA A 109 -11.72 26.99 0.01
N GLU A 110 -10.86 27.77 -0.66
CA GLU A 110 -11.19 29.16 -0.93
C GLU A 110 -12.33 29.18 -1.93
N ARG A 111 -13.49 29.67 -1.49
CA ARG A 111 -14.48 30.14 -2.46
C ARG A 111 -13.88 31.43 -3.02
N GLY A 112 -13.44 31.39 -4.27
CA GLY A 112 -13.09 32.63 -4.97
C GLY A 112 -14.22 33.64 -4.78
N ARG A 113 -13.90 34.88 -4.41
CA ARG A 113 -14.87 35.97 -4.61
C ARG A 113 -15.18 36.06 -6.10
N GLN A 114 -16.38 36.52 -6.46
CA GLN A 114 -16.70 36.85 -7.86
C GLN A 114 -15.54 37.64 -8.48
N GLY A 115 -14.93 37.09 -9.55
CA GLY A 115 -13.77 37.67 -10.23
C GLY A 115 -12.39 37.15 -9.81
N THR A 116 -12.27 36.11 -8.98
CA THR A 116 -10.97 35.47 -8.69
C THR A 116 -10.58 34.52 -9.83
N ASP A 117 -9.33 34.57 -10.29
CA ASP A 117 -8.80 33.66 -11.31
C ASP A 117 -8.59 32.24 -10.74
N ASP A 118 -8.97 31.23 -11.52
CA ASP A 118 -8.79 29.80 -11.15
C ASP A 118 -7.35 29.48 -10.75
N ALA A 119 -6.38 30.16 -11.39
CA ALA A 119 -4.97 29.99 -11.09
C ALA A 119 -4.61 30.49 -9.68
N SER A 120 -5.21 31.57 -9.19
CA SER A 120 -5.02 32.03 -7.80
C SER A 120 -5.67 31.10 -6.80
N ILE A 121 -6.89 30.62 -7.09
CA ILE A 121 -7.57 29.62 -6.25
C ILE A 121 -6.72 28.35 -6.14
N MET A 122 -6.22 27.85 -7.27
CA MET A 122 -5.33 26.68 -7.32
C MET A 122 -4.06 26.90 -6.49
N ARG A 123 -3.40 28.07 -6.63
CA ARG A 123 -2.19 28.41 -5.85
C ARG A 123 -2.46 28.46 -4.36
N ALA A 124 -3.53 29.14 -3.93
CA ALA A 124 -3.89 29.28 -2.52
C ALA A 124 -4.26 27.92 -1.90
N GLN A 125 -5.06 27.12 -2.60
CA GLN A 125 -5.44 25.77 -2.17
C GLN A 125 -4.22 24.86 -2.09
N SER A 126 -3.34 24.90 -3.10
CA SER A 126 -2.10 24.11 -3.13
C SER A 126 -1.14 24.51 -2.02
N ALA A 127 -1.03 25.80 -1.68
CA ALA A 127 -0.21 26.26 -0.56
C ALA A 127 -0.69 25.68 0.79
N ARG A 128 -2.02 25.60 0.99
CA ARG A 128 -2.59 24.97 2.19
C ARG A 128 -2.39 23.46 2.23
N LEU A 129 -2.49 22.80 1.08
CA LEU A 129 -2.16 21.39 0.96
C LEU A 129 -0.69 21.17 1.32
N MET A 130 0.23 21.94 0.74
CA MET A 130 1.67 21.89 1.05
C MET A 130 1.94 22.05 2.55
N ALA A 131 1.32 23.04 3.21
CA ALA A 131 1.47 23.26 4.64
C ALA A 131 0.89 22.13 5.51
N ALA A 132 0.01 21.30 4.96
CA ALA A 132 -0.61 20.18 5.65
C ALA A 132 0.04 18.82 5.36
N ILE A 133 0.91 18.74 4.35
CA ILE A 133 1.72 17.55 4.08
C ILE A 133 2.77 17.44 5.19
N PRO A 134 2.87 16.29 5.89
CA PRO A 134 3.92 16.09 6.87
C PRO A 134 5.32 16.18 6.26
N GLU A 135 6.28 16.69 7.04
CA GLU A 135 7.69 16.75 6.62
C GLU A 135 8.28 15.35 6.40
N SER A 136 7.82 14.35 7.15
CA SER A 136 8.27 12.95 7.06
C SER A 136 7.17 12.01 6.57
N GLY A 137 7.59 10.92 5.93
CA GLY A 137 6.70 9.93 5.33
C GLY A 137 6.53 10.11 3.83
N TYR A 138 5.78 9.20 3.23
CA TYR A 138 5.66 9.07 1.78
C TYR A 138 4.43 9.82 1.26
N THR A 139 4.62 10.71 0.29
CA THR A 139 3.56 11.54 -0.28
C THR A 139 3.17 11.03 -1.66
N VAL A 140 1.89 10.67 -1.80
CA VAL A 140 1.29 10.20 -3.04
C VAL A 140 0.31 11.27 -3.50
N VAL A 141 0.58 11.89 -4.64
CA VAL A 141 -0.32 12.88 -5.24
C VAL A 141 -1.12 12.21 -6.35
N LEU A 142 -2.43 12.39 -6.32
CA LEU A 142 -3.31 11.89 -7.37
C LEU A 142 -3.36 12.91 -8.51
N ASP A 143 -2.96 12.46 -9.70
CA ASP A 143 -2.91 13.26 -10.91
C ASP A 143 -3.10 12.35 -12.13
N GLU A 144 -3.88 12.79 -13.11
CA GLU A 144 -4.14 12.03 -14.35
C GLU A 144 -2.86 11.72 -15.13
N ARG A 145 -1.83 12.56 -14.99
CA ARG A 145 -0.50 12.41 -15.61
C ARG A 145 0.41 11.44 -14.84
N GLY A 146 -0.07 10.94 -13.70
CA GLY A 146 0.66 10.03 -12.83
C GLY A 146 0.84 8.63 -13.42
N ARG A 147 1.57 7.80 -12.70
CA ARG A 147 1.79 6.40 -13.07
C ARG A 147 0.46 5.61 -12.95
N PRO A 148 -0.01 4.94 -14.01
CA PRO A 148 -1.14 4.03 -13.90
C PRO A 148 -0.72 2.71 -13.23
N MET A 149 -1.61 2.14 -12.43
CA MET A 149 -1.43 0.82 -11.83
C MET A 149 -2.74 0.03 -11.91
N ASP A 150 -2.64 -1.25 -12.29
CA ASP A 150 -3.73 -2.20 -12.03
C ASP A 150 -3.80 -2.54 -10.53
N SER A 151 -4.90 -3.15 -10.09
CA SER A 151 -5.14 -3.43 -8.67
C SER A 151 -4.05 -4.34 -8.05
N LEU A 152 -3.48 -5.28 -8.80
CA LEU A 152 -2.43 -6.17 -8.29
C LEU A 152 -1.11 -5.43 -8.09
N LYS A 153 -0.71 -4.59 -9.05
CA LYS A 153 0.46 -3.73 -8.93
C LYS A 153 0.30 -2.73 -7.80
N PHE A 154 -0.89 -2.12 -7.69
CA PHE A 154 -1.21 -1.20 -6.61
C PHE A 154 -1.11 -1.88 -5.24
N ALA A 155 -1.67 -3.09 -5.09
CA ALA A 155 -1.60 -3.84 -3.84
C ALA A 155 -0.16 -4.19 -3.44
N LYS A 156 0.65 -4.70 -4.36
CA LYS A 156 2.07 -5.01 -4.11
C LYS A 156 2.90 -3.76 -3.78
N TRP A 157 2.60 -2.64 -4.45
CA TRP A 157 3.26 -1.37 -4.17
C TRP A 157 2.88 -0.85 -2.77
N LEU A 158 1.60 -0.90 -2.41
CA LEU A 158 1.10 -0.46 -1.12
C LEU A 158 1.66 -1.34 0.02
N GLU A 159 1.69 -2.65 -0.16
CA GLU A 159 2.29 -3.61 0.78
C GLU A 159 3.75 -3.30 1.08
N ARG A 160 4.53 -2.95 0.04
CA ARG A 160 5.92 -2.55 0.25
C ARG A 160 6.00 -1.25 1.06
N LEU A 161 5.16 -0.26 0.75
CA LEU A 161 5.15 1.00 1.51
C LEU A 161 4.77 0.82 2.98
N THR A 162 3.90 -0.14 3.32
CA THR A 162 3.52 -0.36 4.72
C THR A 162 4.69 -0.86 5.57
N ILE A 163 5.71 -1.44 4.94
CA ILE A 163 6.96 -1.90 5.57
C ILE A 163 8.02 -0.78 5.57
N GLU A 164 8.17 -0.09 4.44
CA GLU A 164 9.25 0.89 4.23
C GLU A 164 8.99 2.26 4.87
N GLN A 165 7.73 2.61 5.16
CA GLN A 165 7.34 3.97 5.54
C GLN A 165 6.81 4.03 6.98
N PRO A 166 7.67 4.00 8.02
CA PRO A 166 7.24 4.02 9.41
C PRO A 166 6.50 5.32 9.79
N HIS A 167 6.74 6.41 9.07
CA HIS A 167 6.08 7.71 9.27
C HIS A 167 4.70 7.81 8.59
N GLY A 168 4.29 6.79 7.84
CA GLY A 168 3.00 6.73 7.16
C GLY A 168 3.05 7.15 5.70
N VAL A 169 1.91 6.99 5.04
CA VAL A 169 1.69 7.37 3.64
C VAL A 169 0.57 8.41 3.58
N THR A 170 0.83 9.53 2.92
CA THR A 170 -0.11 10.65 2.76
C THR A 170 -0.57 10.72 1.31
N PHE A 171 -1.85 10.48 1.08
CA PHE A 171 -2.51 10.64 -0.22
C PHE A 171 -3.09 12.04 -0.33
N VAL A 172 -2.75 12.75 -1.40
CA VAL A 172 -3.15 14.13 -1.66
C VAL A 172 -4.01 14.18 -2.92
N LEU A 173 -5.19 14.79 -2.83
CA LEU A 173 -6.05 15.08 -3.97
C LEU A 173 -6.29 16.58 -4.11
N GLY A 174 -6.31 17.05 -5.35
CA GLY A 174 -6.73 18.40 -5.70
C GLY A 174 -8.23 18.63 -5.60
N GLY A 175 -8.61 19.90 -5.74
CA GLY A 175 -9.99 20.32 -5.94
C GLY A 175 -10.37 20.32 -7.42
N ASP A 176 -11.44 21.03 -7.72
CA ASP A 176 -11.94 21.38 -9.05
C ASP A 176 -10.90 22.10 -9.93
N VAL A 177 -10.13 23.02 -9.35
CA VAL A 177 -9.09 23.79 -10.06
C VAL A 177 -7.75 23.04 -10.20
N GLY A 178 -7.67 21.78 -9.75
CA GLY A 178 -6.47 20.96 -9.84
C GLY A 178 -5.41 21.27 -8.78
N LEU A 179 -4.14 20.96 -9.10
CA LEU A 179 -2.99 21.11 -8.21
C LEU A 179 -1.89 21.93 -8.87
N ALA A 180 -1.29 22.84 -8.09
CA ALA A 180 -0.12 23.57 -8.52
C ALA A 180 1.11 22.65 -8.61
N GLU A 181 2.05 23.02 -9.48
CA GLU A 181 3.27 22.26 -9.72
C GLU A 181 4.13 22.05 -8.45
N SER A 182 4.03 22.96 -7.48
CA SER A 182 4.70 22.82 -6.18
C SER A 182 4.28 21.56 -5.42
N VAL A 183 2.99 21.19 -5.46
CA VAL A 183 2.47 19.97 -4.81
C VAL A 183 2.94 18.73 -5.56
N ARG A 184 2.94 18.78 -6.90
CA ARG A 184 3.44 17.66 -7.73
C ARG A 184 4.91 17.37 -7.47
N LYS A 185 5.74 18.42 -7.37
CA LYS A 185 7.17 18.30 -7.08
C LYS A 185 7.45 17.76 -5.67
N ARG A 186 6.55 17.96 -4.71
CA ARG A 186 6.67 17.38 -3.36
C ARG A 186 6.32 15.89 -3.34
N ALA A 187 5.62 15.37 -4.34
CA ALA A 187 5.19 13.99 -4.37
C ALA A 187 6.38 13.03 -4.51
N ASP A 188 6.38 11.97 -3.70
CA ASP A 188 7.26 10.82 -3.88
C ASP A 188 6.71 9.91 -5.01
N LEU A 189 5.40 9.96 -5.26
CA LEU A 189 4.73 9.35 -6.41
C LEU A 189 3.56 10.20 -6.90
N LEU A 190 3.50 10.42 -8.21
CA LEU A 190 2.26 10.79 -8.90
C LEU A 190 1.52 9.51 -9.31
N LEU A 191 0.28 9.34 -8.84
CA LEU A 191 -0.56 8.19 -9.12
C LEU A 191 -1.75 8.59 -9.99
N SER A 192 -1.94 7.88 -11.10
CA SER A 192 -3.12 8.04 -11.95
C SER A 192 -4.13 6.94 -11.68
N LEU A 193 -5.38 7.33 -11.37
CA LEU A 193 -6.50 6.41 -11.17
C LEU A 193 -7.18 6.00 -12.48
N SER A 194 -7.08 6.84 -13.51
CA SER A 194 -7.73 6.65 -14.80
C SER A 194 -7.05 7.53 -15.85
N ALA A 195 -7.12 7.10 -17.11
CA ALA A 195 -6.79 7.96 -18.25
C ALA A 195 -7.84 9.06 -18.49
N MET A 196 -9.02 8.93 -17.89
CA MET A 196 -10.10 9.92 -17.95
C MET A 196 -10.03 10.88 -16.76
N THR A 197 -10.43 12.13 -16.98
CA THR A 197 -10.60 13.10 -15.90
C THR A 197 -11.79 12.70 -15.03
N LEU A 198 -11.52 12.40 -13.75
CA LEU A 198 -12.52 12.04 -12.77
C LEU A 198 -12.89 13.27 -11.92
N PRO A 199 -14.17 13.51 -11.63
CA PRO A 199 -14.56 14.47 -10.59
C PRO A 199 -13.87 14.13 -9.27
N HIS A 200 -13.42 15.14 -8.53
CA HIS A 200 -12.60 14.96 -7.33
C HIS A 200 -13.27 14.07 -6.26
N GLN A 201 -14.60 14.12 -6.13
CA GLN A 201 -15.32 13.23 -5.20
C GLN A 201 -15.29 11.76 -5.65
N LEU A 202 -15.48 11.50 -6.95
CA LEU A 202 -15.37 10.15 -7.50
C LEU A 202 -13.92 9.63 -7.37
N ALA A 203 -12.93 10.49 -7.59
CA ALA A 203 -11.52 10.14 -7.38
C ALA A 203 -11.23 9.70 -5.92
N ARG A 204 -11.84 10.36 -4.92
CA ARG A 204 -11.73 9.93 -3.51
C ARG A 204 -12.29 8.54 -3.31
N VAL A 205 -13.50 8.28 -3.82
CA VAL A 205 -14.16 6.98 -3.71
C VAL A 205 -13.31 5.89 -4.36
N MET A 206 -12.84 6.13 -5.58
CA MET A 206 -12.01 5.19 -6.33
C MET A 206 -10.69 4.88 -5.61
N LEU A 207 -10.02 5.90 -5.07
CA LEU A 207 -8.81 5.71 -4.27
C LEU A 207 -9.08 4.83 -3.04
N LEU A 208 -10.11 5.17 -2.27
CA LEU A 208 -10.42 4.47 -1.01
C LEU A 208 -10.84 3.03 -1.27
N GLU A 209 -11.64 2.77 -2.30
CA GLU A 209 -11.99 1.42 -2.71
C GLU A 209 -10.74 0.63 -3.11
N GLN A 210 -9.84 1.20 -3.92
CA GLN A 210 -8.61 0.53 -4.33
C GLN A 210 -7.65 0.27 -3.17
N ILE A 211 -7.57 1.16 -2.17
CA ILE A 211 -6.81 0.94 -0.94
C ILE A 211 -7.43 -0.21 -0.13
N TYR A 212 -8.76 -0.23 0.04
CA TYR A 212 -9.43 -1.32 0.73
C TYR A 212 -9.20 -2.66 0.01
N ARG A 213 -9.31 -2.67 -1.32
CA ARG A 213 -8.98 -3.79 -2.21
C ARG A 213 -7.54 -4.28 -2.04
N ALA A 214 -6.57 -3.37 -2.03
CA ALA A 214 -5.19 -3.70 -1.74
C ALA A 214 -5.05 -4.37 -0.37
N CYS A 215 -5.67 -3.81 0.67
CA CYS A 215 -5.65 -4.38 2.02
C CYS A 215 -6.25 -5.79 2.08
N THR A 216 -7.35 -6.05 1.37
CA THR A 216 -7.95 -7.40 1.32
C THR A 216 -7.08 -8.40 0.57
N LEU A 217 -6.42 -7.98 -0.52
CA LEU A 217 -5.44 -8.82 -1.24
C LEU A 217 -4.27 -9.18 -0.32
N MET A 218 -3.69 -8.20 0.38
CA MET A 218 -2.56 -8.41 1.30
C MET A 218 -2.90 -9.37 2.45
N ARG A 219 -4.17 -9.40 2.88
CA ARG A 219 -4.64 -10.27 3.97
C ARG A 219 -5.25 -11.59 3.48
N ASN A 220 -5.23 -11.86 2.17
CA ASN A 220 -5.90 -13.02 1.56
C ASN A 220 -7.39 -13.14 1.94
N ILE A 221 -8.09 -12.01 2.08
CA ILE A 221 -9.52 -11.97 2.37
C ILE A 221 -10.28 -11.95 1.04
N SER A 222 -11.30 -12.80 0.91
CA SER A 222 -12.14 -12.87 -0.29
C SER A 222 -12.97 -11.59 -0.45
N TYR A 223 -12.49 -10.67 -1.28
CA TYR A 223 -13.20 -9.47 -1.74
C TYR A 223 -13.12 -9.29 -3.27
N HIS A 224 -12.10 -9.88 -3.89
CA HIS A 224 -11.89 -9.84 -5.33
C HIS A 224 -12.48 -11.09 -6.00
N LYS A 225 -13.23 -10.85 -7.07
CA LYS A 225 -13.60 -11.85 -8.07
C LYS A 225 -12.89 -11.48 -9.38
#